data_AF-A0A976JKL2-F1
#
_entry.id   AF-A0A976JKL2-F1
#
_cell.length_a   1.000
_cell.length_b   1.000
_cell.length_c   1.000
_cell.angle_alpha   90.00
_cell.angle_beta   90.00
_cell.angle_gamma   90.00
#
_symmetry.space_group_name_H-M   'P 1'
#
loop_
_entity.id
_entity.type
_entity.pdbx_description
1 polymer ?
#
loop_
_entity_poly.entity_id
_entity_poly.type
_entity_poly.pdbx_seq_one_letter_code
_entity_poly.pdbx_strand_id
1 'polypeptide(L)' 'GFDDSDARQNVTEALLASKILPAGIYISFHNRIFKVPNVRKNKKLGTFESF' A
#
# COMPACT_ATOMS: atom_id res chain seq x y z
N GLY A 1 16.21 1.88 -7.04
CA GLY A 1 14.99 1.08 -7.23
C GLY A 1 14.52 0.56 -5.91
N PHE A 2 15.35 -0.26 -5.26
CA PHE A 2 15.20 -0.63 -3.85
C PHE A 2 16.18 0.13 -2.93
N ASP A 3 17.37 0.47 -3.43
CA ASP A 3 18.32 1.35 -2.73
C ASP A 3 17.78 2.77 -2.58
N ASP A 4 17.96 3.33 -1.38
CA ASP A 4 17.50 4.65 -0.94
C ASP A 4 16.03 4.97 -1.29
N SER A 5 15.16 3.96 -1.21
CA SER A 5 13.73 4.09 -1.50
C SER A 5 12.87 3.32 -0.50
N ASP A 6 11.58 3.66 -0.45
CA ASP A 6 10.55 2.96 0.32
C ASP A 6 10.13 1.62 -0.32
N ALA A 7 10.68 1.24 -1.47
CA ALA A 7 10.29 0.02 -2.18
C ALA A 7 10.52 -1.25 -1.36
N ARG A 8 11.64 -1.34 -0.61
CA ARG A 8 11.93 -2.50 0.27
C ARG A 8 10.84 -2.66 1.33
N GLN A 9 10.46 -1.56 1.95
CA GLN A 9 9.42 -1.50 2.97
C GLN A 9 8.06 -1.88 2.38
N ASN A 10 7.62 -1.20 1.32
CA ASN A 10 6.30 -1.42 0.70
C ASN A 10 6.12 -2.87 0.22
N VAL A 11 7.15 -3.50 -0.35
CA VAL A 11 7.09 -4.92 -0.76
C VAL A 11 7.04 -5.87 0.43
N THR A 12 7.85 -5.62 1.46
CA THR A 12 7.82 -6.43 2.69
C THR A 12 6.43 -6.39 3.34
N GLU A 13 5.84 -5.20 3.44
CA GLU A 13 4.48 -5.01 3.94
C GLU A 13 3.43 -5.71 3.08
N ALA A 14 3.53 -5.59 1.75
CA ALA A 14 2.59 -6.23 0.84
C ALA A 14 2.62 -7.77 0.97
N LEU A 15 3.80 -8.35 1.13
CA LEU A 15 3.96 -9.79 1.36
C LEU A 15 3.34 -10.22 2.69
N LEU A 16 3.57 -9.49 3.78
CA LEU A 16 2.93 -9.78 5.06
C LEU A 16 1.40 -9.65 4.97
N ALA A 17 0.91 -8.55 4.39
CA ALA A 17 -0.52 -8.28 4.22
C ALA A 17 -1.22 -9.40 3.42
N SER A 18 -0.57 -9.94 2.40
CA SER A 18 -1.09 -11.06 1.59
C SER A 18 -1.34 -12.34 2.39
N LYS A 19 -0.71 -12.50 3.56
CA LYS A 19 -0.87 -13.68 4.42
C LYS A 19 -1.98 -13.54 5.45
N ILE A 20 -2.33 -12.30 5.82
CA ILE A 20 -3.22 -12.02 6.96
C ILE A 20 -4.56 -11.40 6.56
N LEU A 21 -4.62 -10.71 5.42
CA LEU A 21 -5.85 -10.09 4.95
C LEU A 21 -6.80 -11.13 4.34
N PRO A 22 -8.12 -10.95 4.48
CA PRO A 22 -9.08 -11.77 3.75
C PRO A 22 -8.95 -11.53 2.23
N ALA A 23 -9.50 -12.43 1.43
CA ALA A 23 -9.50 -12.31 -0.02
C ALA A 23 -10.10 -10.96 -0.47
N GLY A 24 -9.38 -10.26 -1.37
CA GLY A 24 -9.78 -8.97 -1.88
C GLY A 24 -8.65 -8.26 -2.61
N ILE A 25 -8.92 -7.03 -3.09
CA ILE A 25 -7.94 -6.18 -3.76
C ILE A 25 -7.56 -5.04 -2.82
N TYR A 26 -6.26 -4.93 -2.54
CA TYR A 26 -5.69 -3.99 -1.59
C TYR A 26 -4.46 -3.29 -2.16
N ILE A 27 -4.18 -2.10 -1.63
CA ILE A 27 -2.93 -1.37 -1.81
C ILE A 27 -2.22 -1.33 -0.46
N SER A 28 -0.96 -1.79 -0.40
CA SER A 28 -0.07 -1.63 0.74
C SER A 28 0.90 -0.50 0.46
N PHE A 29 0.87 0.56 1.27
CA PHE A 29 1.71 1.73 1.05
C PHE A 29 1.94 2.49 2.36
N HIS A 30 3.21 2.74 2.70
CA HIS A 30 3.61 3.55 3.87
C HIS A 30 2.93 3.11 5.19
N ASN A 31 3.04 1.83 5.55
CA ASN A 31 2.43 1.25 6.75
C ASN A 31 0.88 1.28 6.78
N ARG A 32 0.22 1.41 5.63
CA ARG A 32 -1.25 1.45 5.53
C ARG A 32 -1.76 0.50 4.46
N ILE A 33 -2.91 -0.11 4.76
CA ILE A 33 -3.69 -0.92 3.82
C ILE A 33 -4.90 -0.13 3.37
N PHE A 34 -5.09 -0.03 2.05
CA PHE A 34 -6.24 0.62 1.45
C PHE A 34 -7.04 -0.40 0.64
N LYS A 35 -8.35 -0.49 0.88
CA LYS A 35 -9.25 -1.45 0.22
C LYS A 35 -9.90 -0.82 -1.01
N VAL A 36 -9.67 -1.41 -2.18
CA VAL A 36 -10.22 -0.96 -3.47
C VAL A 36 -11.74 -1.31 -3.54
N PRO A 37 -12.58 -0.50 -4.23
CA PRO A 37 -12.25 0.63 -5.11
C PRO A 37 -12.24 2.03 -4.49
N ASN A 38 -12.59 2.17 -3.21
CA ASN A 38 -12.80 3.47 -2.58
C ASN A 38 -11.48 4.15 -2.13
N VAL A 39 -10.50 4.18 -3.03
CA VAL A 39 -9.12 4.63 -2.76
C VAL A 39 -8.60 5.38 -3.98
N ARG A 40 -7.90 6.50 -3.78
CA ARG A 40 -7.21 7.23 -4.86
C ARG A 40 -5.80 7.63 -4.46
N LYS A 41 -4.90 7.79 -5.45
CA LYS A 41 -3.57 8.36 -5.24
C LYS A 41 -3.68 9.88 -5.06
N ASN A 42 -3.33 10.37 -3.88
CA ASN A 42 -3.14 11.79 -3.64
C ASN A 42 -1.72 12.17 -4.06
N LYS A 43 -1.59 12.72 -5.27
CA LYS A 43 -0.28 13.11 -5.84
C LYS A 43 0.37 14.27 -5.07
N LYS A 44 -0.43 15.16 -4.45
CA LYS A 44 0.08 16.29 -3.67
C LYS A 44 0.75 15.82 -2.37
N LEU A 45 0.16 14.83 -1.70
CA LEU A 45 0.68 14.25 -0.47
C LEU A 45 1.63 13.06 -0.70
N GLY A 46 1.79 12.62 -1.96
CA GLY A 46 2.61 11.45 -2.29
C GLY A 46 2.07 10.10 -1.79
N THR A 47 0.84 10.05 -1.28
CA THR A 47 0.24 8.86 -0.62
C THR A 47 -1.13 8.49 -1.22
N PHE A 48 -1.84 7.54 -0.60
CA PHE A 48 -3.21 7.17 -0.94
C PHE A 48 -4.19 7.67 0.13
N GLU A 49 -5.42 7.93 -0.28
CA GLU A 49 -6.53 8.30 0.61
C GLU A 49 -7.79 7.51 0.25
N SER A 50 -8.55 7.16 1.28
CA SER A 50 -9.85 6.51 1.15
C SER A 50 -10.97 7.55 1.16
N PHE A 51 -12.11 7.23 0.55
CA PHE A 51 -13.30 8.09 0.51
C PHE A 51 -14.59 7.28 0.74
#